data_AF-A0A0J9EA52-F1
#
_entry.id   AF-A0A0J9EA52-F1
#
_cell.length_a   1.000
_cell.length_b   1.000
_cell.length_c   1.000
_cell.angle_alpha   90.00
_cell.angle_beta   90.00
_cell.angle_gamma   90.00
#
_symmetry.space_group_name_H-M   'P 1'
#
loop_
_entity.id
_entity.type
_entity.pdbx_description
1 polymer ?
#
loop_
_entity_poly.entity_id
_entity_poly.type
_entity_poly.pdbx_seq_one_letter_code
_entity_poly.pdbx_strand_id
1 'polypeptide(L)' 'MLTCPVFLFPDRDRTALFIRGCPDAYKTIAEAANAYCRTFWGASVIDVVKGLTPEPETGEVFEMSLAA' A
#
# COMPACT_ATOMS: atom_id res chain seq x y z
N MET A 1 17.75 -9.27 15.05
CA MET A 1 16.64 -8.51 15.66
C MET A 1 16.89 -7.03 15.41
N LEU A 2 15.95 -6.32 14.78
CA LEU A 2 15.95 -4.85 14.77
C LEU A 2 15.52 -4.39 16.17
N THR A 3 16.47 -4.03 17.03
CA THR A 3 16.24 -3.67 18.44
C THR A 3 15.95 -2.18 18.63
N CYS A 4 16.05 -1.35 17.60
CA CYS A 4 15.80 0.09 17.69
C CYS A 4 14.32 0.43 17.43
N PRO A 5 13.53 0.77 18.47
CA PRO A 5 12.09 1.04 18.33
C PRO A 5 11.77 2.25 17.45
N VAL A 6 12.70 3.20 17.33
CA VAL A 6 12.59 4.39 16.46
C VAL A 6 12.50 4.08 14.97
N PHE A 7 12.90 2.87 14.53
CA PHE A 7 12.70 2.41 13.16
C PHE A 7 11.41 1.62 12.97
N LEU A 8 10.77 1.20 14.07
CA LEU A 8 9.51 0.45 14.06
C LEU A 8 8.31 1.40 14.11
N PHE A 9 8.41 2.47 14.90
CA PHE A 9 7.37 3.47 15.04
C PHE A 9 7.95 4.87 14.77
N PRO A 10 7.49 5.57 13.72
CA PRO A 10 7.98 6.90 13.38
C PRO A 10 7.57 7.90 14.48
N ASP A 11 8.57 8.52 15.10
CA ASP A 11 8.39 9.61 16.06
C ASP A 11 8.37 10.94 15.30
N ARG A 12 7.21 11.59 15.20
CA ARG A 12 7.00 12.81 14.39
C ARG A 12 7.85 13.99 14.86
N ASP A 13 8.23 14.02 16.13
CA ASP A 13 9.06 15.11 16.69
C ASP A 13 10.52 15.01 16.21
N ARG A 14 10.94 13.82 15.74
CA ARG A 14 12.28 13.56 15.22
C ARG A 14 12.36 13.77 13.72
N THR A 15 12.21 15.02 13.29
CA THR A 15 12.23 15.42 11.86
C THR A 15 13.43 14.85 11.09
N ALA A 16 14.61 14.73 11.72
CA ALA A 16 15.82 14.17 11.11
C ALA A 16 15.67 12.72 10.61
N LEU A 17 14.69 11.96 11.10
CA LEU A 17 14.40 10.60 10.65
C LEU A 17 13.53 10.56 9.38
N PHE A 18 12.99 11.69 8.94
CA PHE A 18 12.13 11.80 7.79
C PHE A 18 12.85 12.39 6.59
N ILE A 19 12.52 11.90 5.40
CA ILE A 19 13.04 12.45 4.14
C ILE A 19 12.72 13.94 4.09
N ARG A 20 13.77 14.76 3.88
CA ARG A 20 13.70 16.24 3.88
C ARG A 20 13.19 16.87 5.18
N GLY A 21 13.25 16.15 6.31
CA GLY A 21 12.78 16.68 7.57
C GLY A 21 11.26 16.84 7.66
N CYS A 22 10.49 16.14 6.81
CA CYS A 22 9.04 16.32 6.69
C CYS A 22 8.28 15.07 7.17
N PRO A 23 7.84 15.05 8.45
CA PRO A 23 7.03 13.96 8.99
C PRO A 23 5.70 13.78 8.27
N ASP A 24 5.10 14.86 7.77
CA ASP A 24 3.79 14.82 7.10
C ASP A 24 3.83 14.11 5.73
N ALA A 25 5.01 14.01 5.13
CA ALA A 25 5.22 13.24 3.92
C ALA A 25 5.34 11.73 4.17
N TYR A 26 5.53 11.32 5.43
CA TYR A 26 5.60 9.92 5.80
C TYR A 26 4.22 9.26 5.66
N LYS A 27 4.21 8.07 5.05
CA LYS A 27 3.05 7.19 5.02
C LYS A 27 3.50 5.79 5.43
N THR A 28 2.72 5.15 6.29
CA THR A 28 2.87 3.74 6.59
C THR A 28 2.58 2.90 5.35
N ILE A 29 3.10 1.67 5.33
CA ILE A 29 2.79 0.69 4.25
C ILE A 29 1.27 0.50 4.12
N ALA A 30 0.55 0.47 5.25
CA ALA A 30 -0.91 0.34 5.26
C ALA A 30 -1.62 1.53 4.61
N GLU A 31 -1.19 2.77 4.89
CA GLU A 31 -1.75 3.97 4.26
C GLU A 31 -1.44 4.03 2.76
N ALA A 32 -0.22 3.66 2.37
CA ALA A 32 0.18 3.60 0.97
C ALA A 32 -0.63 2.54 0.20
N ALA A 33 -0.78 1.34 0.77
CA ALA A 33 -1.58 0.26 0.18
C ALA A 33 -3.05 0.66 0.05
N ASN A 34 -3.63 1.27 1.09
CA ASN A 34 -5.02 1.73 1.04
C ASN A 34 -5.24 2.84 0.00
N ALA A 35 -4.28 3.77 -0.14
CA ALA A 35 -4.34 4.77 -1.20
C ALA A 35 -4.29 4.13 -2.59
N TYR A 36 -3.40 3.16 -2.80
CA TYR A 36 -3.31 2.40 -4.05
C TYR A 36 -4.62 1.66 -4.37
N CYS A 37 -5.18 0.90 -3.42
CA CYS A 37 -6.46 0.21 -3.60
C CYS A 37 -7.58 1.19 -3.95
N ARG A 38 -7.63 2.37 -3.32
CA ARG A 38 -8.64 3.38 -3.67
C ARG A 38 -8.48 3.92 -5.10
N THR A 39 -7.25 4.06 -5.58
CA THR A 39 -6.99 4.55 -6.94
C THR A 39 -7.35 3.51 -8.01
N PHE A 40 -7.01 2.24 -7.80
CA PHE A 40 -7.13 1.20 -8.84
C PHE A 40 -8.36 0.30 -8.68
N TRP A 41 -8.75 -0.05 -7.45
CA TRP A 41 -9.96 -0.83 -7.16
C TRP A 41 -11.18 0.05 -6.85
N GLY A 42 -10.98 1.33 -6.53
CA GLY A 42 -12.07 2.17 -5.99
C GLY A 42 -12.54 1.76 -4.58
N ALA A 43 -11.78 0.89 -3.90
CA ALA A 43 -12.17 0.27 -2.63
C ALA A 43 -11.06 0.38 -1.57
N SER A 44 -11.39 0.09 -0.31
CA SER A 44 -10.40 0.07 0.77
C SER A 44 -9.52 -1.17 0.71
N VAL A 45 -8.31 -1.11 1.28
CA VAL A 45 -7.43 -2.29 1.37
C VAL A 45 -8.10 -3.47 2.09
N ILE A 46 -8.99 -3.20 3.03
CA ILE A 46 -9.72 -4.23 3.78
C ILE A 46 -10.69 -4.97 2.86
N ASP A 47 -11.39 -4.26 1.98
CA ASP A 47 -12.38 -4.84 1.07
C ASP A 47 -11.70 -5.69 0.00
N VAL A 48 -10.56 -5.22 -0.52
CA VAL A 48 -9.73 -5.94 -1.49
C VAL A 48 -9.18 -7.23 -0.88
N VAL A 49 -8.56 -7.18 0.31
CA VAL A 49 -7.97 -8.37 0.96
C VAL A 49 -9.03 -9.40 1.35
N LYS A 50 -10.26 -8.95 1.67
CA LYS A 50 -11.38 -9.84 1.96
C LYS A 50 -12.07 -10.39 0.70
N GLY A 51 -11.66 -9.98 -0.49
CA GLY A 51 -12.29 -10.38 -1.75
C GLY A 51 -13.71 -9.84 -1.93
N LEU A 52 -14.04 -8.73 -1.26
CA LEU A 52 -15.36 -8.07 -1.36
C LEU A 52 -15.47 -7.17 -2.59
N THR A 53 -14.35 -6.87 -3.24
CA THR A 53 -14.27 -6.07 -4.46
C THR A 53 -13.67 -6.92 -5.57
N PRO A 54 -14.29 -6.97 -6.77
CA PRO A 54 -13.71 -7.66 -7.90
C PRO A 54 -12.36 -7.04 -8.29
N GLU A 55 -11.48 -7.85 -8.86
CA GLU A 55 -10.21 -7.38 -9.39
C GLU A 55 -10.46 -6.44 -10.58
N PRO A 56 -9.87 -5.22 -10.60
CA PRO A 56 -10.00 -4.30 -11.71
C PRO A 56 -9.31 -4.86 -12.93
N GLU A 57 -9.70 -4.40 -14.11
CA GLU A 57 -9.05 -4.78 -15.35
C GLU A 57 -7.58 -4.31 -15.33
N THR A 58 -6.66 -5.26 -15.18
CA THR A 58 -5.21 -5.02 -15.07
C THR A 58 -4.53 -4.77 -16.41
N GLY A 59 -5.28 -4.88 -17.52
CA GLY A 59 -4.73 -4.87 -18.88
C GLY A 59 -3.88 -6.11 -19.21
N GLU A 60 -3.90 -7.13 -18.34
CA GLU A 60 -3.26 -8.41 -18.61
C GLU A 60 -4.00 -9.11 -19.75
N VAL A 61 -3.27 -9.39 -20.84
CA VAL A 61 -3.78 -10.19 -21.96
C VAL A 61 -3.59 -11.65 -21.59
N PHE A 62 -4.65 -12.28 -21.08
CA PHE A 62 -4.67 -13.74 -20.96
C PHE A 62 -4.78 -14.30 -22.38
N GLU A 63 -3.68 -14.83 -22.91
CA GLU A 63 -3.75 -15.67 -24.11
C GLU A 63 -4.75 -16.79 -23.80
N MET A 64 -5.94 -16.71 -24.42
CA MET A 64 -6.89 -17.80 -24.42
C MET A 64 -6.21 -18.98 -25.11
N SER A 65 -5.59 -19.87 -24.32
CA SER A 65 -5.28 -21.20 -24.81
C SER A 65 -6.62 -21.85 -25.12
N LEU A 66 -6.99 -21.86 -26.40
CA LEU A 66 -7.98 -22.76 -26.96
C LEU A 66 -7.46 -24.19 -26.74
N ALA A 67 -7.73 -24.74 -25.56
CA ALA A 67 -7.66 -26.17 -25.34
C ALA A 67 -8.98 -26.75 -25.85
N ALA A 68 -8.83 -27.51 -26.94
CA ALA A 68 -9.86 -28.21 -27.70
C ALA A 68 -10.62 -29.27 -26.90
#